data_AF-A0A420XPB3-F1
#
_entry.id   AF-A0A420XPB3-F1
#
_cell.length_a   1.000
_cell.length_b   1.000
_cell.length_c   1.000
_cell.angle_alpha   90.00
_cell.angle_beta   90.00
_cell.angle_gamma   90.00
#
_symmetry.space_group_name_H-M   'P 1'
#
loop_
_entity.id
_entity.type
_entity.pdbx_description
1 polymer ?
#
loop_
_entity_poly.entity_id
_entity_poly.type
_entity_poly.pdbx_seq_one_letter_code
_entity_poly.pdbx_strand_id
1 'polypeptide(L)'
;MNATRHLAPRDLASATRSSIVFASVGGLLLGGLNLFVADFGANAAGRLATWAVVAVLAAITAVLALAPHRLPLLFWATVPSMVVAVGLVLDLLTRDSSAAGQIFLCWPVLFAAYELRPRVALAVLVEVLLADAVIVFSLRPAGAAASDLFSVGTTLSVFCLLLVRARERESRLVGELRRQVEVDDLTGLATRRALDQAMRTAVGTGSTHETVSLVLADVDHFKAVNDTWGHPAGDAVLQHVARLLREQFGSRGLTARLGGDELAVLVPGRSARTAAYVAEAFRLQLAEEPATVDGRVVTATVSVGVAELALADSVEADELYRRADEALYAAKRAGRDRVWCARPDGDVTAGQQDVSAPQGADAPQGADAAREAAAERRSPRRAWAGATDASSTEPSPRPLAGGRRAG
;
A
#
# COMPACT_ATOMS: atom_id res chain seq x y z
N MET A 1 19.90 -10.46 -0.76
CA MET A 1 18.67 -10.12 -0.01
C MET A 1 18.98 -10.15 1.48
N ASN A 2 18.97 -9.00 2.17
CA ASN A 2 19.40 -8.90 3.58
C ASN A 2 18.42 -9.61 4.53
N ALA A 3 18.88 -10.69 5.18
CA ALA A 3 18.12 -11.50 6.14
C ALA A 3 17.54 -10.70 7.32
N THR A 4 18.08 -9.51 7.60
CA THR A 4 17.69 -8.65 8.73
C THR A 4 16.41 -7.85 8.52
N ARG A 5 15.88 -7.74 7.29
CA ARG A 5 14.64 -6.95 7.06
C ARG A 5 13.42 -7.50 7.80
N HIS A 6 13.39 -8.80 8.10
CA HIS A 6 12.28 -9.41 8.84
C HIS A 6 12.24 -9.04 10.33
N LEU A 7 13.34 -8.51 10.87
CA LEU A 7 13.49 -8.11 12.26
C LEU A 7 13.25 -6.60 12.47
N ALA A 8 13.18 -5.83 11.39
CA ALA A 8 12.96 -4.39 11.45
C ALA A 8 11.54 -4.04 11.95
N PRO A 9 11.40 -2.93 12.70
CA PRO A 9 10.08 -2.41 13.09
C PRO A 9 9.25 -2.05 11.86
N ARG A 10 7.92 -2.08 12.01
CA ARG A 10 6.97 -1.73 10.94
C ARG A 10 7.09 -0.27 10.52
N ASP A 11 7.25 0.61 11.51
CA ASP A 11 7.55 2.03 11.34
C ASP A 11 8.58 2.46 12.39
N LEU A 12 9.72 2.99 11.94
CA LEU A 12 10.79 3.45 12.83
C LEU A 12 10.38 4.67 13.66
N ALA A 13 9.56 5.56 13.09
CA ALA A 13 9.12 6.77 13.78
C ALA A 13 8.10 6.43 14.89
N SER A 14 7.15 5.53 14.59
CA SER A 14 6.24 4.97 15.61
C SER A 14 7.01 4.25 16.71
N ALA A 15 7.90 3.30 16.35
CA ALA A 15 8.68 2.55 17.33
C ALA A 15 9.49 3.45 18.26
N THR A 16 10.09 4.53 17.72
CA THR A 16 10.81 5.52 18.52
C THR A 16 9.91 6.22 19.52
N ARG A 17 8.76 6.74 19.08
CA ARG A 17 7.80 7.42 19.97
C ARG A 17 7.27 6.47 21.05
N SER A 18 6.88 5.25 20.67
CA SER A 18 6.40 4.22 21.58
C SER A 18 7.45 3.86 22.63
N SER A 19 8.73 3.68 22.24
CA SER A 19 9.82 3.41 23.19
C SER A 19 10.09 4.57 24.15
N ILE A 20 10.02 5.83 23.69
CA ILE A 20 10.15 7.02 24.56
C ILE A 20 9.03 7.01 25.61
N VAL A 21 7.79 6.75 25.18
CA VAL A 21 6.63 6.70 26.07
C VAL A 21 6.79 5.57 27.10
N PHE A 22 7.11 4.35 26.67
CA PHE A 22 7.30 3.23 27.59
C PHE A 22 8.43 3.51 28.57
N ALA A 23 9.61 3.94 28.12
CA ALA A 23 10.74 4.22 29.01
C ALA A 23 10.40 5.32 30.03
N SER A 24 9.72 6.40 29.61
CA SER A 24 9.35 7.51 30.49
C SER A 24 8.30 7.12 31.52
N VAL A 25 7.19 6.50 31.08
CA VAL A 25 6.14 6.00 31.99
C VAL A 25 6.72 4.94 32.93
N GLY A 26 7.71 4.17 32.49
CA GLY A 26 8.28 3.06 33.24
C GLY A 26 9.14 3.55 34.36
N GLY A 27 10.03 4.50 34.03
CA GLY A 27 10.84 5.19 35.02
C GLY A 27 9.98 5.90 36.08
N LEU A 28 8.90 6.57 35.66
CA LEU A 28 7.97 7.24 36.58
C LEU A 28 7.25 6.23 37.50
N LEU A 29 6.75 5.13 36.95
CA LEU A 29 6.04 4.11 37.72
C LEU A 29 6.99 3.38 38.70
N LEU A 30 8.15 2.91 38.22
CA LEU A 30 9.17 2.25 39.07
C LEU A 30 9.68 3.19 40.17
N GLY A 31 9.97 4.45 39.83
CA GLY A 31 10.39 5.46 40.80
C GLY A 31 9.29 5.76 41.84
N GLY A 32 8.03 5.87 41.39
CA GLY A 32 6.89 6.07 42.26
C GLY A 32 6.65 4.89 43.22
N LEU A 33 6.68 3.65 42.71
CA LEU A 33 6.55 2.45 43.54
C LEU A 33 7.64 2.41 44.61
N ASN A 34 8.89 2.69 44.24
CA ASN A 34 10.03 2.70 45.16
C ASN A 34 9.97 3.82 46.23
N LEU A 35 9.28 4.92 45.95
CA LEU A 35 9.11 6.04 46.88
C LEU A 35 7.92 5.85 47.83
N PHE A 36 6.82 5.29 47.33
CA PHE A 36 5.53 5.32 48.04
C PHE A 36 5.05 3.96 48.55
N VAL A 37 5.61 2.84 48.06
CA VAL A 37 5.22 1.49 48.52
C VAL A 37 6.30 0.96 49.45
N ALA A 38 5.98 0.89 50.75
CA ALA A 38 6.94 0.60 51.82
C ALA A 38 7.70 -0.74 51.65
N ASP A 39 7.03 -1.76 51.10
CA ASP A 39 7.61 -3.09 50.91
C ASP A 39 8.21 -3.30 49.50
N PHE A 40 8.11 -2.31 48.60
CA PHE A 40 8.68 -2.42 47.26
C PHE A 40 10.20 -2.24 47.31
N GLY A 41 10.93 -3.28 46.89
CA GLY A 41 12.38 -3.31 47.10
C GLY A 41 12.73 -3.43 48.59
N ALA A 42 12.11 -4.39 49.29
CA ALA A 42 12.17 -4.59 50.75
C ALA A 42 13.56 -4.42 51.42
N ASN A 43 14.66 -4.60 50.68
CA ASN A 43 16.04 -4.40 51.16
C ASN A 43 16.76 -3.24 50.44
N ALA A 44 17.76 -2.63 51.08
CA ALA A 44 18.53 -1.51 50.50
C ALA A 44 19.13 -1.80 49.11
N ALA A 45 19.57 -3.04 48.87
CA ALA A 45 20.06 -3.48 47.57
C ALA A 45 18.98 -3.47 46.49
N GLY A 46 17.73 -3.85 46.82
CA GLY A 46 16.60 -3.81 45.90
C GLY A 46 16.25 -2.38 45.50
N ARG A 47 16.19 -1.46 46.47
CA ARG A 47 15.93 -0.02 46.19
C ARG A 47 17.01 0.60 45.31
N LEU A 48 18.28 0.25 45.53
CA LEU A 48 19.39 0.71 44.70
C LEU A 48 19.28 0.19 43.26
N ALA A 49 18.95 -1.11 43.10
CA ALA A 49 18.75 -1.71 41.79
C ALA A 49 17.60 -1.04 41.01
N THR A 50 16.49 -0.75 41.68
CA THR A 50 15.36 -0.03 41.08
C THR A 50 15.76 1.37 40.61
N TRP A 51 16.50 2.14 41.41
CA TRP A 51 16.98 3.46 40.99
C TRP A 51 17.97 3.39 39.82
N ALA A 52 18.83 2.37 39.77
CA ALA A 52 19.71 2.14 38.63
C ALA A 52 18.90 1.92 37.33
N VAL A 53 17.81 1.15 37.40
CA VAL A 53 16.93 0.90 36.25
C VAL A 53 16.21 2.18 35.82
N VAL A 54 15.70 2.99 36.77
CA VAL A 54 15.10 4.29 36.47
C VAL A 54 16.09 5.22 35.75
N ALA A 55 17.35 5.26 36.21
CA ALA A 55 18.40 6.04 35.56
C ALA A 55 18.71 5.55 34.13
N VAL A 56 18.74 4.22 33.92
CA VAL A 56 18.91 3.63 32.59
C VAL A 56 17.74 3.98 31.66
N LEU A 57 16.50 3.88 32.14
CA LEU A 57 15.32 4.27 31.36
C LEU A 57 15.35 5.76 30.98
N ALA A 58 15.74 6.64 31.90
CA ALA A 58 15.91 8.06 31.62
C ALA A 58 16.99 8.33 30.56
N ALA A 59 18.12 7.61 30.62
CA ALA A 59 19.19 7.70 29.63
C ALA A 59 18.72 7.21 28.24
N ILE A 60 17.98 6.10 28.18
CA ILE A 60 17.38 5.59 26.93
C ILE A 60 16.42 6.62 26.34
N THR A 61 15.53 7.20 27.15
CA THR A 61 14.62 8.27 26.71
C THR A 61 15.38 9.46 26.13
N ALA A 62 16.45 9.91 26.80
CA ALA A 62 17.27 11.03 26.33
C ALA A 62 17.97 10.72 24.99
N VAL A 63 18.55 9.52 24.85
CA VAL A 63 19.20 9.07 23.60
C VAL A 63 18.20 9.01 22.45
N LEU A 64 17.02 8.43 22.70
CA LEU A 64 15.95 8.31 21.70
C LEU A 64 15.39 9.68 21.29
N ALA A 65 15.29 10.63 22.23
CA ALA A 65 14.81 11.99 21.94
C ALA A 65 15.83 12.82 21.15
N LEU A 66 17.13 12.65 21.42
CA LEU A 66 18.19 13.48 20.83
C LEU A 66 18.73 12.93 19.50
N ALA A 67 18.72 11.61 19.29
CA ALA A 67 19.35 11.00 18.12
C ALA A 67 18.69 9.68 17.65
N PRO A 68 17.39 9.69 17.32
CA PRO A 68 16.66 8.47 16.97
C PRO A 68 17.21 7.78 15.70
N HIS A 69 17.79 8.54 14.77
CA HIS A 69 18.33 8.02 13.51
C HIS A 69 19.67 7.27 13.64
N ARG A 70 20.32 7.29 14.81
CA ARG A 70 21.64 6.67 15.01
C ARG A 70 21.58 5.19 15.42
N LEU A 71 20.39 4.66 15.70
CA LEU A 71 20.23 3.29 16.21
C LEU A 71 20.09 2.25 15.09
N PRO A 72 20.81 1.12 15.15
CA PRO A 72 20.75 0.08 14.13
C PRO A 72 19.40 -0.64 14.15
N LEU A 73 18.95 -1.18 13.00
CA LEU A 73 17.66 -1.87 12.90
C LEU A 73 17.50 -3.05 13.87
N LEU A 74 18.60 -3.76 14.17
CA LEU A 74 18.62 -4.88 15.12
C LEU A 74 18.31 -4.44 16.56
N PHE A 75 18.64 -3.19 16.93
CA PHE A 75 18.38 -2.65 18.26
C PHE A 75 16.89 -2.82 18.62
N TRP A 76 16.00 -2.43 17.72
CA TRP A 76 14.55 -2.46 17.93
C TRP A 76 13.99 -3.87 18.13
N ALA A 77 14.60 -4.88 17.53
CA ALA A 77 14.21 -6.28 17.73
C ALA A 77 14.65 -6.80 19.11
N THR A 78 15.76 -6.27 19.65
CA THR A 78 16.33 -6.70 20.94
C THR A 78 15.78 -5.94 22.15
N VAL A 79 15.16 -4.77 21.95
CA VAL A 79 14.61 -3.95 23.05
C VAL A 79 13.65 -4.73 23.93
N PRO A 80 12.65 -5.48 23.41
CA PRO A 80 11.75 -6.26 24.26
C PRO A 80 12.49 -7.29 25.11
N SER A 81 13.41 -8.05 24.51
CA SER A 81 14.20 -9.06 25.21
C SER A 81 15.09 -8.45 26.30
N MET A 82 15.64 -7.26 26.09
CA MET A 82 16.38 -6.54 27.12
C MET A 82 15.48 -6.17 28.30
N VAL A 83 14.24 -5.74 28.05
CA VAL A 83 13.26 -5.42 29.10
C VAL A 83 12.86 -6.68 29.87
N VAL A 84 12.65 -7.82 29.17
CA VAL A 84 12.38 -9.12 29.83
C VAL A 84 13.54 -9.53 30.74
N ALA A 85 14.77 -9.47 30.25
CA ALA A 85 15.95 -9.87 31.01
C ALA A 85 16.15 -8.99 32.26
N VAL A 86 15.98 -7.68 32.14
CA VAL A 86 16.08 -6.76 33.27
C VAL A 86 14.96 -7.02 34.29
N GLY A 87 13.72 -7.20 33.84
CA GLY A 87 12.59 -7.53 34.71
C GLY A 87 12.83 -8.82 35.50
N LEU A 88 13.22 -9.90 34.80
CA LEU A 88 13.55 -11.19 35.40
C LEU A 88 14.63 -11.07 36.49
N VAL A 89 15.71 -10.36 36.21
CA VAL A 89 16.80 -10.17 37.18
C VAL A 89 16.32 -9.37 38.39
N LEU A 90 15.54 -8.30 38.17
CA LEU A 90 15.00 -7.50 39.26
C LEU A 90 14.06 -8.32 40.15
N ASP A 91 13.11 -9.02 39.57
CA ASP A 91 12.12 -9.83 40.30
C ASP A 91 12.79 -10.92 41.14
N LEU A 92 13.83 -11.57 40.61
CA LEU A 92 14.61 -12.55 41.37
C LEU A 92 15.45 -11.92 42.50
N LEU A 93 16.03 -10.74 42.27
CA LEU A 93 16.81 -10.02 43.28
C LEU A 93 15.94 -9.45 44.40
N THR A 94 14.75 -8.95 44.07
CA THR A 94 13.77 -8.41 45.02
C THR A 94 12.92 -9.50 45.65
N ARG A 95 12.93 -10.71 45.09
CA ARG A 95 12.00 -11.81 45.39
C ARG A 95 10.54 -11.39 45.23
N ASP A 96 10.29 -10.49 44.28
CA ASP A 96 8.96 -10.01 43.97
C ASP A 96 8.32 -10.90 42.90
N SER A 97 7.22 -11.55 43.25
CA SER A 97 6.34 -12.24 42.28
C SER A 97 4.96 -11.62 42.28
N SER A 98 4.79 -10.42 42.80
CA SER A 98 3.50 -9.76 42.93
C SER A 98 2.91 -9.39 41.58
N ALA A 99 1.59 -9.16 41.57
CA ALA A 99 0.91 -8.64 40.39
C ALA A 99 1.49 -7.29 39.92
N ALA A 100 2.08 -6.50 40.83
CA ALA A 100 2.71 -5.23 40.49
C ALA A 100 3.99 -5.42 39.66
N GLY A 101 4.81 -6.43 39.99
CA GLY A 101 5.98 -6.81 39.18
C GLY A 101 5.57 -7.39 37.82
N GLN A 102 4.55 -8.26 37.82
CA GLN A 102 4.07 -8.90 36.60
C GLN A 102 3.45 -7.95 35.56
N ILE A 103 2.92 -6.78 35.98
CA ILE A 103 2.42 -5.76 35.04
C ILE A 103 3.51 -5.33 34.05
N PHE A 104 4.79 -5.34 34.43
CA PHE A 104 5.89 -4.95 33.55
C PHE A 104 6.14 -5.97 32.43
N LEU A 105 5.74 -7.24 32.60
CA LEU A 105 5.81 -8.26 31.54
C LEU A 105 4.87 -7.96 30.37
N CYS A 106 3.83 -7.14 30.58
CA CYS A 106 2.95 -6.69 29.50
C CYS A 106 3.66 -5.81 28.48
N TRP A 107 4.73 -5.11 28.86
CA TRP A 107 5.35 -4.07 28.03
C TRP A 107 6.15 -4.62 26.84
N PRO A 108 7.04 -5.62 27.01
CA PRO A 108 7.66 -6.31 25.89
C PRO A 108 6.63 -6.83 24.89
N VAL A 109 5.53 -7.42 25.40
CA VAL A 109 4.44 -7.97 24.57
C VAL A 109 3.72 -6.87 23.80
N LEU A 110 3.36 -5.76 24.47
CA LEU A 110 2.68 -4.61 23.86
C LEU A 110 3.54 -3.99 22.76
N PHE A 111 4.82 -3.72 23.04
CA PHE A 111 5.74 -3.17 22.05
C PHE A 111 5.90 -4.12 20.86
N ALA A 112 6.15 -5.41 21.12
CA ALA A 112 6.40 -6.36 20.06
C ALA A 112 5.15 -6.60 19.19
N ALA A 113 3.96 -6.73 19.78
CA ALA A 113 2.72 -6.90 19.05
C ALA A 113 2.40 -5.69 18.14
N TYR A 114 2.63 -4.48 18.65
CA TYR A 114 2.29 -3.23 17.96
C TYR A 114 3.32 -2.83 16.91
N GLU A 115 4.62 -2.84 17.27
CA GLU A 115 5.69 -2.26 16.45
C GLU A 115 6.46 -3.30 15.61
N LEU A 116 6.50 -4.57 16.05
CA LEU A 116 7.30 -5.62 15.41
C LEU A 116 6.45 -6.62 14.62
N ARG A 117 7.05 -7.31 13.66
CA ARG A 117 6.33 -8.30 12.82
C ARG A 117 5.73 -9.43 13.67
N PRO A 118 4.61 -10.07 13.24
CA PRO A 118 3.91 -11.08 14.06
C PRO A 118 4.78 -12.24 14.53
N ARG A 119 5.76 -12.66 13.71
CA ARG A 119 6.72 -13.73 14.10
C ARG A 119 7.64 -13.31 15.24
N VAL A 120 8.07 -12.05 15.26
CA VAL A 120 8.91 -11.49 16.33
C VAL A 120 8.06 -11.27 17.58
N ALA A 121 6.83 -10.78 17.44
CA ALA A 121 5.89 -10.65 18.55
C ALA A 121 5.60 -11.99 19.24
N LEU A 122 5.44 -13.07 18.48
CA LEU A 122 5.28 -14.41 19.03
C LEU A 122 6.53 -14.89 19.77
N ALA A 123 7.72 -14.65 19.22
CA ALA A 123 8.97 -15.01 19.88
C ALA A 123 9.13 -14.28 21.23
N VAL A 124 8.83 -12.98 21.27
CA VAL A 124 8.85 -12.18 22.51
C VAL A 124 7.79 -12.67 23.49
N LEU A 125 6.59 -13.04 23.04
CA LEU A 125 5.58 -13.62 23.93
C LEU A 125 6.08 -14.91 24.58
N VAL A 126 6.68 -15.82 23.80
CA VAL A 126 7.25 -17.06 24.35
C VAL A 126 8.36 -16.75 25.35
N GLU A 127 9.24 -15.80 25.04
CA GLU A 127 10.31 -15.36 25.95
C GLU A 127 9.74 -14.84 27.29
N VAL A 128 8.70 -14.00 27.23
CA VAL A 128 8.02 -13.46 28.42
C VAL A 128 7.39 -14.57 29.26
N LEU A 129 6.72 -15.54 28.64
CA LEU A 129 6.09 -16.66 29.35
C LEU A 129 7.12 -17.57 30.03
N LEU A 130 8.29 -17.77 29.39
CA LEU A 130 9.39 -18.51 29.98
C LEU A 130 9.99 -17.75 31.17
N ALA A 131 10.17 -16.43 31.06
CA ALA A 131 10.64 -15.60 32.16
C ALA A 131 9.68 -15.63 33.35
N ASP A 132 8.37 -15.48 33.11
CA ASP A 132 7.34 -15.59 34.15
C ASP A 132 7.35 -16.97 34.83
N ALA A 133 7.46 -18.05 34.06
CA ALA A 133 7.59 -19.39 34.61
C ALA A 133 8.82 -19.52 35.54
N VAL A 134 9.98 -18.96 35.14
CA VAL A 134 11.17 -18.96 36.00
C VAL A 134 10.92 -18.19 37.29
N ILE A 135 10.33 -16.99 37.23
CA ILE A 135 10.05 -16.14 38.41
C ILE A 135 9.13 -16.90 39.38
N VAL A 136 7.99 -17.36 38.87
CA VAL A 136 6.91 -17.87 39.73
C VAL A 136 7.28 -19.24 40.32
N PHE A 137 7.91 -20.15 39.56
CA PHE A 137 8.36 -21.44 40.11
C PHE A 137 9.57 -21.32 41.05
N SER A 138 10.35 -20.24 40.95
CA SER A 138 11.47 -19.98 41.87
C SER A 138 11.00 -19.36 43.19
N LEU A 139 9.89 -18.62 43.18
CA LEU A 139 9.45 -17.80 44.31
C LEU A 139 8.18 -18.32 45.01
N ARG A 140 7.38 -19.18 44.36
CA ARG A 140 6.10 -19.66 44.89
C ARG A 140 6.00 -21.19 44.92
N PRO A 141 5.16 -21.76 45.82
CA PRO A 141 4.84 -23.18 45.80
C PRO A 141 4.24 -23.63 44.46
N ALA A 142 4.56 -24.85 44.02
CA ALA A 142 4.24 -25.34 42.67
C ALA A 142 2.75 -25.20 42.27
N GLY A 143 1.81 -25.43 43.19
CA GLY A 143 0.38 -25.28 42.92
C GLY A 143 -0.03 -23.82 42.65
N ALA A 144 0.43 -22.89 43.48
CA ALA A 144 0.20 -21.46 43.29
C ALA A 144 0.92 -20.94 42.04
N ALA A 145 2.11 -21.48 41.75
CA ALA A 145 2.88 -21.12 40.57
C ALA A 145 2.19 -21.53 39.27
N ALA A 146 1.66 -22.75 39.22
CA ALA A 146 0.93 -23.25 38.06
C ALA A 146 -0.35 -22.42 37.79
N SER A 147 -1.12 -22.06 38.82
CA SER A 147 -2.32 -21.23 38.65
C SER A 147 -2.00 -19.82 38.18
N ASP A 148 -0.91 -19.25 38.69
CA ASP A 148 -0.47 -17.90 38.37
C ASP A 148 0.02 -17.83 36.91
N LEU A 149 0.94 -18.72 36.51
CA LEU A 149 1.43 -18.85 35.14
C LEU A 149 0.29 -19.12 34.14
N PHE A 150 -0.71 -19.93 34.52
CA PHE A 150 -1.88 -20.16 33.69
C PHE A 150 -2.69 -18.86 33.49
N SER A 151 -2.97 -18.13 34.57
CA SER A 151 -3.80 -16.91 34.52
C SER A 151 -3.10 -15.74 33.82
N VAL A 152 -1.84 -15.45 34.17
CA VAL A 152 -1.02 -14.39 33.58
C VAL A 152 -0.69 -14.75 32.14
N GLY A 153 -0.24 -15.98 31.90
CA GLY A 153 0.11 -16.44 30.56
C GLY A 153 -1.06 -16.44 29.58
N THR A 154 -2.25 -16.84 30.03
CA THR A 154 -3.47 -16.76 29.20
C THR A 154 -3.82 -15.30 28.90
N THR A 155 -3.77 -14.42 29.89
CA THR A 155 -4.02 -12.98 29.72
C THR A 155 -3.06 -12.36 28.71
N LEU A 156 -1.75 -12.57 28.86
CA LEU A 156 -0.73 -12.05 27.95
C LEU A 156 -0.89 -12.60 26.53
N SER A 157 -1.24 -13.88 26.40
CA SER A 157 -1.46 -14.53 25.11
C SER A 157 -2.68 -13.95 24.38
N VAL A 158 -3.80 -13.81 25.07
CA VAL A 158 -5.01 -13.17 24.51
C VAL A 158 -4.73 -11.73 24.15
N PHE A 159 -4.04 -10.98 25.01
CA PHE A 159 -3.69 -9.59 24.76
C PHE A 159 -2.79 -9.44 23.53
N CYS A 160 -1.74 -10.24 23.41
CA CYS A 160 -0.87 -10.30 22.24
C CYS A 160 -1.66 -10.60 20.96
N LEU A 161 -2.51 -11.63 21.00
CA LEU A 161 -3.35 -12.02 19.88
C LEU A 161 -4.27 -10.88 19.44
N LEU A 162 -4.98 -10.25 20.37
CA LEU A 162 -5.90 -9.16 20.08
C LEU A 162 -5.17 -7.96 19.46
N LEU A 163 -4.00 -7.60 19.97
CA LEU A 163 -3.20 -6.48 19.43
C LEU A 163 -2.67 -6.78 18.04
N VAL A 164 -2.11 -7.98 17.82
CA VAL A 164 -1.64 -8.39 16.49
C VAL A 164 -2.80 -8.37 15.49
N ARG A 165 -3.96 -8.92 15.86
CA ARG A 165 -5.16 -8.93 15.00
C ARG A 165 -5.71 -7.54 14.73
N ALA A 166 -5.76 -6.67 15.75
CA ALA A 166 -6.21 -5.29 15.60
C ALA A 166 -5.31 -4.51 14.63
N ARG A 167 -3.98 -4.65 14.78
CA ARG A 167 -2.99 -4.01 13.90
C ARG A 167 -3.05 -4.53 12.46
N GLU A 168 -3.24 -5.83 12.28
CA GLU A 168 -3.45 -6.42 10.95
C GLU A 168 -4.73 -5.89 10.30
N ARG A 169 -5.83 -5.76 11.06
CA ARG A 169 -7.09 -5.21 10.56
C ARG A 169 -6.94 -3.74 10.17
N GLU A 170 -6.29 -2.93 10.99
CA GLU A 170 -5.98 -1.53 10.68
C GLU A 170 -5.15 -1.42 9.39
N SER A 171 -4.08 -2.21 9.27
CA SER A 171 -3.24 -2.22 8.06
C SER A 171 -4.02 -2.64 6.81
N ARG A 172 -4.93 -3.61 6.94
CA ARG A 172 -5.82 -4.04 5.85
C ARG A 172 -6.82 -2.95 5.48
N LEU A 173 -7.46 -2.30 6.44
CA LEU A 173 -8.42 -1.21 6.19
C LEU A 173 -7.76 0.01 5.57
N VAL A 174 -6.59 0.41 6.05
CA VAL A 174 -5.79 1.48 5.45
C VAL A 174 -5.34 1.09 4.04
N GLY A 175 -4.97 -0.18 3.84
CA GLY A 175 -4.67 -0.73 2.52
C GLY A 175 -5.88 -0.64 1.57
N GLU A 176 -7.06 -1.03 2.06
CA GLU A 176 -8.31 -1.02 1.30
C GLU A 176 -8.74 0.42 0.98
N LEU A 177 -8.69 1.35 1.93
CA LEU A 177 -8.96 2.77 1.68
C LEU A 177 -8.00 3.35 0.63
N ARG A 178 -6.73 2.92 0.64
CA ARG A 178 -5.74 3.28 -0.39
C ARG A 178 -6.02 2.63 -1.74
N ARG A 179 -6.72 1.50 -1.79
CA ARG A 179 -7.19 0.83 -3.02
C ARG A 179 -8.51 1.40 -3.54
N GLN A 180 -9.35 1.93 -2.66
CA GLN A 180 -10.66 2.50 -3.03
C GLN A 180 -10.58 3.79 -3.86
N VAL A 181 -9.38 4.37 -4.05
CA VAL A 181 -9.16 5.51 -4.96
C VAL A 181 -8.54 5.03 -6.28
N GLU A 182 -9.09 3.96 -6.85
CA GLU A 182 -8.75 3.47 -8.19
C GLU A 182 -9.47 4.25 -9.30
N VAL A 183 -10.54 4.99 -8.96
CA VAL A 183 -11.36 5.77 -9.89
C VAL A 183 -11.37 7.25 -9.47
N ASP A 184 -11.25 8.16 -10.43
CA ASP A 184 -11.37 9.60 -10.26
C ASP A 184 -12.85 10.00 -10.18
N ASP A 185 -13.27 10.62 -9.08
CA ASP A 185 -14.68 10.94 -8.81
C ASP A 185 -15.30 11.89 -9.84
N LEU A 186 -14.50 12.77 -10.46
CA LEU A 186 -15.00 13.73 -11.44
C LEU A 186 -15.30 13.05 -12.78
N THR A 187 -14.35 12.26 -13.28
CA THR A 187 -14.37 11.72 -14.65
C THR A 187 -14.80 10.26 -14.76
N GLY A 188 -14.81 9.55 -13.62
CA GLY A 188 -15.00 8.11 -13.52
C GLY A 188 -13.87 7.29 -14.17
N LEU A 189 -12.78 7.92 -14.61
CA LEU A 189 -11.62 7.21 -15.19
C LEU A 189 -10.77 6.61 -14.07
N ALA A 190 -9.85 5.72 -14.41
CA ALA A 190 -8.91 5.23 -13.42
C ALA A 190 -8.00 6.37 -12.90
N THR A 191 -7.50 6.27 -11.68
CA THR A 191 -6.54 7.26 -11.17
C THR A 191 -5.13 6.98 -11.68
N ARG A 192 -4.23 7.98 -11.59
CA ARG A 192 -2.79 7.79 -11.81
C ARG A 192 -2.24 6.53 -11.11
N ARG A 193 -2.67 6.30 -9.88
CA ARG A 193 -2.23 5.15 -9.08
C ARG A 193 -2.64 3.82 -9.70
N ALA A 194 -3.88 3.73 -10.20
CA ALA A 194 -4.37 2.54 -10.89
C ALA A 194 -3.60 2.30 -12.20
N LEU A 195 -3.32 3.37 -12.96
CA LEU A 195 -2.51 3.30 -14.17
C LEU A 195 -1.08 2.80 -13.88
N ASP A 196 -0.40 3.37 -12.89
CA ASP A 196 0.97 2.97 -12.52
C ASP A 196 1.03 1.49 -12.10
N GLN A 197 -0.02 1.01 -11.41
CA GLN A 197 -0.13 -0.40 -11.04
C GLN A 197 -0.36 -1.29 -12.26
N ALA A 198 -1.24 -0.90 -13.17
CA ALA A 198 -1.48 -1.63 -14.40
C ALA A 198 -0.23 -1.68 -15.29
N MET A 199 0.52 -0.57 -15.35
CA MET A 199 1.75 -0.48 -16.13
C MET A 199 2.86 -1.40 -15.59
N ARG A 200 3.05 -1.43 -14.26
CA ARG A 200 3.99 -2.39 -13.64
C ARG A 200 3.63 -3.84 -13.94
N THR A 201 2.34 -4.16 -13.98
CA THR A 201 1.86 -5.50 -14.34
C THR A 201 2.09 -5.80 -15.82
N ALA A 202 1.83 -4.83 -16.70
CA ALA A 202 1.97 -4.99 -18.15
C ALA A 202 3.43 -5.10 -18.61
N VAL A 203 4.37 -4.46 -17.89
CA VAL A 203 5.81 -4.47 -18.20
C VAL A 203 6.57 -5.58 -17.44
N GLY A 204 6.00 -6.16 -16.39
CA GLY A 204 6.67 -7.15 -15.54
C GLY A 204 6.93 -8.52 -16.19
N THR A 205 7.90 -9.26 -15.64
CA THR A 205 8.16 -10.66 -15.98
C THR A 205 6.90 -11.52 -15.82
N GLY A 206 6.38 -12.05 -16.94
CA GLY A 206 5.13 -12.80 -16.98
C GLY A 206 3.99 -12.11 -17.74
N SER A 207 4.25 -10.94 -18.34
CA SER A 207 3.29 -10.31 -19.26
C SER A 207 2.92 -11.26 -20.41
N THR A 208 1.64 -11.33 -20.73
CA THR A 208 1.10 -12.13 -21.85
C THR A 208 1.20 -11.40 -23.19
N HIS A 209 1.54 -10.12 -23.17
CA HIS A 209 1.66 -9.30 -24.35
C HIS A 209 3.13 -9.14 -24.75
N GLU A 210 3.39 -8.99 -26.04
CA GLU A 210 4.75 -8.75 -26.56
C GLU A 210 5.08 -7.25 -26.61
N THR A 211 4.05 -6.40 -26.62
CA THR A 211 4.15 -4.95 -26.72
C THR A 211 3.16 -4.26 -25.79
N VAL A 212 3.50 -3.05 -25.34
CA VAL A 212 2.63 -2.18 -24.55
C VAL A 212 2.78 -0.76 -25.07
N SER A 213 1.66 -0.08 -25.34
CA SER A 213 1.66 1.34 -25.70
C SER A 213 1.08 2.19 -24.58
N LEU A 214 1.63 3.39 -24.43
CA LEU A 214 1.13 4.43 -23.54
C LEU A 214 0.74 5.64 -24.37
N VAL A 215 -0.46 6.15 -24.12
CA VAL A 215 -0.99 7.39 -24.66
C VAL A 215 -1.08 8.39 -23.51
N LEU A 216 -0.49 9.57 -23.66
CA LEU A 216 -0.65 10.71 -22.77
C LEU A 216 -1.39 11.81 -23.53
N ALA A 217 -2.41 12.39 -22.92
CA ALA A 217 -3.26 13.41 -23.51
C ALA A 217 -3.42 14.59 -22.54
N ASP A 218 -3.40 15.80 -23.07
CA ASP A 218 -3.51 17.04 -22.30
C ASP A 218 -4.50 17.98 -22.99
N VAL A 219 -5.48 18.46 -22.24
CA VAL A 219 -6.52 19.37 -22.76
C VAL A 219 -5.90 20.74 -23.00
N ASP A 220 -5.82 21.13 -24.28
CA ASP A 220 -5.16 22.35 -24.69
C ASP A 220 -5.88 23.59 -24.12
N HIS A 221 -5.09 24.46 -23.49
CA HIS A 221 -5.58 25.72 -22.92
C HIS A 221 -6.68 25.55 -21.85
N PHE A 222 -6.73 24.42 -21.13
CA PHE A 222 -7.77 24.16 -20.12
C PHE A 222 -7.90 25.27 -19.05
N LYS A 223 -6.78 25.87 -18.63
CA LYS A 223 -6.81 27.02 -17.72
C LYS A 223 -7.62 28.19 -18.27
N ALA A 224 -7.52 28.49 -19.57
CA ALA A 224 -8.29 29.56 -20.20
C ALA A 224 -9.79 29.25 -20.22
N VAL A 225 -10.17 27.97 -20.34
CA VAL A 225 -11.57 27.53 -20.20
C VAL A 225 -12.08 27.84 -18.79
N ASN A 226 -11.33 27.47 -17.75
CA ASN A 226 -11.67 27.77 -16.36
C ASN A 226 -11.75 29.29 -16.10
N ASP A 227 -10.78 30.05 -16.61
CA ASP A 227 -10.72 31.49 -16.40
C ASP A 227 -11.88 32.22 -17.12
N THR A 228 -12.36 31.69 -18.24
CA THR A 228 -13.44 32.30 -19.04
C THR A 228 -14.84 31.87 -18.58
N TRP A 229 -15.02 30.59 -18.25
CA TRP A 229 -16.34 29.98 -18.02
C TRP A 229 -16.55 29.48 -16.57
N GLY A 230 -15.52 29.56 -15.73
CA GLY A 230 -15.53 29.08 -14.36
C GLY A 230 -15.20 27.59 -14.24
N HIS A 231 -14.82 27.18 -13.03
CA HIS A 231 -14.49 25.79 -12.71
C HIS A 231 -15.58 24.76 -13.03
N PRO A 232 -16.89 25.02 -12.80
CA PRO A 232 -17.94 24.06 -13.17
C PRO A 232 -17.96 23.74 -14.67
N ALA A 233 -17.63 24.73 -15.53
CA ALA A 233 -17.54 24.50 -16.97
C ALA A 233 -16.28 23.69 -17.33
N GLY A 234 -15.16 23.94 -16.67
CA GLY A 234 -13.96 23.11 -16.82
C GLY A 234 -14.20 21.66 -16.39
N ASP A 235 -14.90 21.45 -15.28
CA ASP A 235 -15.28 20.12 -14.80
C ASP A 235 -16.15 19.37 -15.82
N ALA A 236 -17.14 20.05 -16.41
CA ALA A 236 -17.97 19.50 -17.47
C ALA A 236 -17.17 19.18 -18.75
N VAL A 237 -16.21 20.01 -19.12
CA VAL A 237 -15.28 19.73 -20.24
C VAL A 237 -14.44 18.49 -19.95
N LEU A 238 -13.89 18.34 -18.73
CA LEU A 238 -13.13 17.14 -18.36
C LEU A 238 -13.98 15.88 -18.35
N GLN A 239 -15.22 15.95 -17.86
CA GLN A 239 -16.18 14.85 -17.91
C GLN A 239 -16.46 14.42 -19.35
N HIS A 240 -16.65 15.39 -20.25
CA HIS A 240 -16.88 15.14 -21.66
C HIS A 240 -15.68 14.53 -22.36
N VAL A 241 -14.48 15.09 -22.16
CA VAL A 241 -13.22 14.54 -22.69
C VAL A 241 -13.00 13.12 -22.19
N ALA A 242 -13.22 12.87 -20.89
CA ALA A 242 -13.09 11.56 -20.30
C ALA A 242 -14.07 10.52 -20.86
N ARG A 243 -15.32 10.94 -21.11
CA ARG A 243 -16.31 10.08 -21.78
C ARG A 243 -15.83 9.68 -23.17
N LEU A 244 -15.40 10.64 -23.99
CA LEU A 244 -14.89 10.38 -25.34
C LEU A 244 -13.66 9.49 -25.33
N LEU A 245 -12.72 9.73 -24.41
CA LEU A 245 -11.55 8.88 -24.24
C LEU A 245 -11.94 7.44 -23.89
N ARG A 246 -12.93 7.26 -23.00
CA ARG A 246 -13.46 5.93 -22.64
C ARG A 246 -14.18 5.25 -23.80
N GLU A 247 -14.94 5.98 -24.61
CA GLU A 247 -15.60 5.42 -25.80
C GLU A 247 -14.60 4.91 -26.83
N GLN A 248 -13.49 5.62 -27.02
CA GLN A 248 -12.45 5.26 -27.97
C GLN A 248 -11.49 4.18 -27.46
N PHE A 249 -11.14 4.18 -26.18
CA PHE A 249 -10.11 3.27 -25.64
C PHE A 249 -10.62 2.24 -24.64
N GLY A 250 -11.85 2.33 -24.14
CA GLY A 250 -12.32 1.55 -22.99
C GLY A 250 -12.26 0.02 -23.17
N SER A 251 -12.53 -0.48 -24.38
CA SER A 251 -12.40 -1.92 -24.69
C SER A 251 -10.97 -2.34 -25.07
N ARG A 252 -10.07 -1.38 -25.26
CA ARG A 252 -8.71 -1.58 -25.76
C ARG A 252 -7.66 -1.51 -24.65
N GLY A 253 -7.98 -0.84 -23.54
CA GLY A 253 -7.00 -0.55 -22.50
C GLY A 253 -7.58 0.17 -21.28
N LEU A 254 -6.69 0.49 -20.34
CA LEU A 254 -7.04 1.21 -19.13
C LEU A 254 -6.94 2.72 -19.37
N THR A 255 -8.06 3.41 -19.27
CA THR A 255 -8.14 4.88 -19.35
C THR A 255 -8.06 5.50 -17.96
N ALA A 256 -7.24 6.54 -17.81
CA ALA A 256 -6.94 7.15 -16.52
C ALA A 256 -6.84 8.67 -16.58
N ARG A 257 -7.07 9.33 -15.45
CA ARG A 257 -6.76 10.74 -15.22
C ARG A 257 -5.54 10.85 -14.31
N LEU A 258 -4.52 11.58 -14.76
CA LEU A 258 -3.26 11.75 -14.03
C LEU A 258 -3.35 12.86 -12.98
N GLY A 259 -4.11 13.91 -13.30
CA GLY A 259 -4.37 15.08 -12.46
C GLY A 259 -4.66 16.31 -13.33
N GLY A 260 -5.42 17.28 -12.81
CA GLY A 260 -5.76 18.49 -13.57
C GLY A 260 -6.47 18.15 -14.89
N ASP A 261 -5.82 18.49 -16.00
CA ASP A 261 -6.19 18.32 -17.42
C ASP A 261 -5.41 17.20 -18.13
N GLU A 262 -4.60 16.43 -17.41
CA GLU A 262 -3.81 15.32 -17.96
C GLU A 262 -4.57 13.99 -17.87
N LEU A 263 -4.70 13.32 -19.01
CA LEU A 263 -5.29 11.99 -19.16
C LEU A 263 -4.27 11.02 -19.76
N ALA A 264 -4.50 9.73 -19.55
CA ALA A 264 -3.63 8.69 -20.07
C ALA A 264 -4.39 7.42 -20.42
N VAL A 265 -3.81 6.63 -21.32
CA VAL A 265 -4.31 5.30 -21.68
C VAL A 265 -3.16 4.31 -21.76
N LEU A 266 -3.26 3.22 -21.01
CA LEU A 266 -2.39 2.05 -21.17
C LEU A 266 -3.06 1.06 -22.11
N VAL A 267 -2.41 0.73 -23.22
CA VAL A 267 -2.93 -0.16 -24.27
C VAL A 267 -2.02 -1.40 -24.40
N PRO A 268 -2.35 -2.51 -23.72
CA PRO A 268 -1.58 -3.75 -23.81
C PRO A 268 -1.74 -4.43 -25.18
N GLY A 269 -0.64 -5.01 -25.70
CA GLY A 269 -0.64 -5.82 -26.92
C GLY A 269 -0.89 -5.04 -28.21
N ARG A 270 -0.65 -3.73 -28.23
CA ARG A 270 -0.83 -2.87 -29.40
C ARG A 270 0.40 -2.00 -29.61
N SER A 271 0.76 -1.79 -30.88
CA SER A 271 1.83 -0.91 -31.30
C SER A 271 1.46 0.58 -31.16
N ALA A 272 2.48 1.45 -31.12
CA ALA A 272 2.31 2.89 -31.07
C ALA A 272 1.48 3.38 -32.25
N ARG A 273 1.65 2.78 -33.43
CA ARG A 273 0.87 3.12 -34.64
C ARG A 273 -0.63 2.89 -34.42
N THR A 274 -1.00 1.73 -33.87
CA THR A 274 -2.41 1.41 -33.61
C THR A 274 -2.98 2.30 -32.50
N ALA A 275 -2.22 2.56 -31.44
CA ALA A 275 -2.61 3.48 -30.40
C ALA A 275 -2.80 4.93 -30.93
N ALA A 276 -1.90 5.39 -31.80
CA ALA A 276 -1.97 6.69 -32.44
C ALA A 276 -3.17 6.84 -33.38
N TYR A 277 -3.53 5.78 -34.12
CA TYR A 277 -4.75 5.78 -34.94
C TYR A 277 -6.01 6.02 -34.10
N VAL A 278 -6.13 5.34 -32.96
CA VAL A 278 -7.27 5.52 -32.05
C VAL A 278 -7.22 6.89 -31.36
N ALA A 279 -6.01 7.37 -31.03
CA ALA A 279 -5.82 8.70 -30.46
C ALA A 279 -6.25 9.82 -31.42
N GLU A 280 -5.99 9.66 -32.71
CA GLU A 280 -6.42 10.63 -33.73
C GLU A 280 -7.94 10.63 -33.89
N ALA A 281 -8.58 9.46 -33.84
CA ALA A 281 -10.04 9.37 -33.84
C ALA A 281 -10.66 10.05 -32.60
N PHE A 282 -10.07 9.85 -31.42
CA PHE A 282 -10.45 10.56 -30.19
C PHE A 282 -10.30 12.08 -30.33
N ARG A 283 -9.17 12.56 -30.86
CA ARG A 283 -8.90 14.00 -31.07
C ARG A 283 -9.93 14.62 -32.02
N LEU A 284 -10.19 13.97 -33.16
CA LEU A 284 -11.15 14.43 -34.15
C LEU A 284 -12.58 14.45 -33.58
N GLN A 285 -12.98 13.40 -32.85
CA GLN A 285 -14.31 13.37 -32.23
C GLN A 285 -14.50 14.50 -31.22
N LEU A 286 -13.49 14.82 -30.40
CA LEU A 286 -13.56 15.95 -29.47
C LEU A 286 -13.75 17.30 -30.20
N ALA A 287 -13.14 17.46 -31.37
CA ALA A 287 -13.29 18.66 -32.19
C ALA A 287 -14.69 18.76 -32.84
N GLU A 288 -15.27 17.63 -33.26
CA GLU A 288 -16.60 17.57 -33.88
C GLU A 288 -17.74 17.63 -32.86
N GLU A 289 -17.51 17.14 -31.65
CA GLU A 289 -18.49 17.04 -30.57
C GLU A 289 -18.03 17.90 -29.38
N PRO A 290 -18.24 19.23 -29.38
CA PRO A 290 -17.85 20.08 -28.26
C PRO A 290 -18.74 19.86 -27.03
N ALA A 291 -18.21 20.21 -25.84
CA ALA A 291 -18.96 20.08 -24.59
C ALA A 291 -20.09 21.10 -24.53
N THR A 292 -21.24 20.71 -23.96
CA THR A 292 -22.35 21.64 -23.68
C THR A 292 -22.47 21.88 -22.18
N VAL A 293 -22.34 23.13 -21.76
CA VAL A 293 -22.42 23.56 -20.35
C VAL A 293 -23.50 24.63 -20.23
N ASP A 294 -24.56 24.37 -19.46
CA ASP A 294 -25.69 25.29 -19.27
C ASP A 294 -26.28 25.84 -20.59
N GLY A 295 -26.37 24.98 -21.60
CA GLY A 295 -26.87 25.34 -22.94
C GLY A 295 -25.88 26.11 -23.82
N ARG A 296 -24.63 26.28 -23.39
CA ARG A 296 -23.55 26.91 -24.17
C ARG A 296 -22.57 25.87 -24.69
N VAL A 297 -22.07 26.08 -25.91
CA VAL A 297 -21.05 25.23 -26.52
C VAL A 297 -19.67 25.70 -26.09
N VAL A 298 -18.90 24.80 -25.47
CA VAL A 298 -17.51 25.03 -25.04
C VAL A 298 -16.60 24.10 -25.84
N THR A 299 -15.80 24.68 -26.73
CA THR A 299 -14.85 23.95 -27.57
C THR A 299 -13.52 23.77 -26.82
N ALA A 300 -12.97 22.57 -26.86
CA ALA A 300 -11.63 22.27 -26.37
C ALA A 300 -10.92 21.38 -27.39
N THR A 301 -9.59 21.44 -27.42
CA THR A 301 -8.73 20.55 -28.23
C THR A 301 -7.80 19.78 -27.32
N VAL A 302 -7.11 18.78 -27.86
CA VAL A 302 -6.21 17.92 -27.08
C VAL A 302 -4.91 17.68 -27.83
N SER A 303 -3.80 17.80 -27.11
CA SER A 303 -2.49 17.37 -27.57
C SER A 303 -2.22 15.96 -27.05
N VAL A 304 -1.68 15.08 -27.89
CA VAL A 304 -1.47 13.67 -27.53
C VAL A 304 -0.06 13.20 -27.87
N GLY A 305 0.60 12.56 -26.92
CA GLY A 305 1.86 11.84 -27.08
C GLY A 305 1.64 10.34 -26.97
N VAL A 306 2.24 9.57 -27.89
CA VAL A 306 2.14 8.10 -27.91
C VAL A 306 3.54 7.51 -27.89
N ALA A 307 3.75 6.48 -27.07
CA ALA A 307 4.97 5.70 -27.09
C ALA A 307 4.65 4.20 -26.98
N GLU A 308 5.54 3.39 -27.54
CA GLU A 308 5.49 1.93 -27.47
C GLU A 308 6.72 1.39 -26.77
N LEU A 309 6.52 0.30 -26.04
CA LEU A 309 7.56 -0.51 -25.47
C LEU A 309 7.42 -1.95 -25.98
N ALA A 310 8.47 -2.44 -26.65
CA ALA A 310 8.64 -3.86 -26.92
C ALA A 310 9.21 -4.52 -25.65
N LEU A 311 8.52 -5.54 -25.14
CA LEU A 311 8.87 -6.16 -23.85
C LEU A 311 10.13 -7.03 -23.92
N ALA A 312 10.67 -7.23 -25.13
CA ALA A 312 11.98 -7.85 -25.35
C ALA A 312 13.15 -6.96 -24.89
N ASP A 313 12.96 -5.64 -24.76
CA ASP A 313 14.08 -4.69 -24.62
C ASP A 313 14.60 -4.52 -23.19
N SER A 314 14.10 -5.26 -22.18
CA SER A 314 14.48 -5.13 -20.76
C SER A 314 14.35 -3.71 -20.19
N VAL A 315 13.48 -2.89 -20.79
CA VAL A 315 13.26 -1.48 -20.44
C VAL A 315 12.20 -1.35 -19.33
N GLU A 316 12.41 -0.39 -18.42
CA GLU A 316 11.53 -0.09 -17.29
C GLU A 316 10.31 0.79 -17.69
N ALA A 317 9.23 0.69 -16.93
CA ALA A 317 7.98 1.46 -17.14
C ALA A 317 8.19 2.98 -17.18
N ASP A 318 9.18 3.49 -16.44
CA ASP A 318 9.50 4.92 -16.38
C ASP A 318 9.99 5.47 -17.73
N GLU A 319 10.68 4.65 -18.52
CA GLU A 319 11.15 5.03 -19.86
C GLU A 319 9.98 5.15 -20.86
N LEU A 320 8.96 4.28 -20.74
CA LEU A 320 7.75 4.38 -21.55
C LEU A 320 6.99 5.68 -21.26
N TYR A 321 6.88 6.07 -19.99
CA TYR A 321 6.33 7.37 -19.59
C TYR A 321 7.14 8.53 -20.18
N ARG A 322 8.47 8.50 -20.04
CA ARG A 322 9.36 9.56 -20.54
C ARG A 322 9.19 9.78 -22.04
N ARG A 323 9.17 8.70 -22.82
CA ARG A 323 8.98 8.76 -24.28
C ARG A 323 7.61 9.33 -24.66
N ALA A 324 6.54 8.92 -23.97
CA ALA A 324 5.20 9.45 -24.24
C ALA A 324 5.11 10.94 -23.89
N ASP A 325 5.77 11.38 -22.82
CA ASP A 325 5.82 12.79 -22.40
C ASP A 325 6.59 13.66 -23.42
N GLU A 326 7.73 13.17 -23.92
CA GLU A 326 8.48 13.84 -24.99
C GLU A 326 7.64 13.99 -26.27
N ALA A 327 6.85 12.97 -26.62
CA ALA A 327 5.92 13.04 -27.73
C ALA A 327 4.82 14.09 -27.49
N LEU A 328 4.23 14.11 -26.29
CA LEU A 328 3.21 15.09 -25.92
C LEU A 328 3.76 16.52 -25.94
N TYR A 329 4.97 16.72 -25.42
CA TYR A 329 5.66 18.00 -25.46
C TYR A 329 5.91 18.48 -26.89
N ALA A 330 6.31 17.57 -27.78
CA ALA A 330 6.50 17.87 -29.19
C ALA A 330 5.18 18.24 -29.90
N ALA A 331 4.07 17.55 -29.58
CA ALA A 331 2.73 17.92 -30.05
C ALA A 331 2.35 19.35 -29.63
N LYS A 332 2.55 19.70 -28.36
CA LYS A 332 2.29 21.06 -27.84
C LYS A 332 3.16 22.12 -28.55
N ARG A 333 4.45 21.84 -28.76
CA ARG A 333 5.39 22.75 -29.44
C ARG A 333 5.09 22.94 -30.92
N ALA A 334 4.59 21.92 -31.60
CA ALA A 334 4.26 22.00 -33.01
C ALA A 334 2.96 22.77 -33.28
N GLY A 335 2.24 23.20 -32.24
CA GLY A 335 1.06 24.04 -32.35
C GLY A 335 -0.22 23.41 -31.82
N ARG A 336 -0.13 22.39 -30.95
CA ARG A 336 -1.28 21.77 -30.25
C ARG A 336 -2.29 21.09 -31.19
N ASP A 337 -3.36 20.53 -30.63
CA ASP A 337 -4.42 19.82 -31.37
C ASP A 337 -3.87 18.77 -32.36
N ARG A 338 -3.03 17.85 -31.86
CA ARG A 338 -2.38 16.83 -32.69
C ARG A 338 -1.84 15.65 -31.89
N VAL A 339 -1.57 14.57 -32.62
CA VAL A 339 -0.93 13.35 -32.10
C VAL A 339 0.52 13.27 -32.59
N TRP A 340 1.45 13.02 -31.66
CA TRP A 340 2.85 12.72 -31.95
C TRP A 340 3.23 11.37 -31.35
N CYS A 341 4.15 10.66 -32.01
CA CYS A 341 4.64 9.35 -31.59
C CYS A 341 6.14 9.41 -31.32
N ALA A 342 6.58 8.85 -30.20
CA ALA A 342 7.99 8.57 -29.95
C ALA A 342 8.39 7.29 -30.69
N ARG A 343 9.50 7.35 -31.43
CA ARG A 343 10.12 6.18 -32.05
C ARG A 343 10.96 5.41 -31.03
N PRO A 344 11.17 4.11 -31.24
CA PRO A 344 12.06 3.30 -30.41
C PRO A 344 13.48 3.89 -30.29
N ASP A 345 13.96 4.57 -31.35
CA ASP A 345 15.30 5.17 -31.45
C ASP A 345 15.42 6.56 -30.77
N GLY A 346 14.34 7.07 -30.16
CA GLY A 346 14.33 8.36 -29.45
C GLY A 346 13.90 9.58 -30.30
N ASP A 347 13.73 9.42 -31.61
CA ASP A 347 13.16 10.48 -32.47
C ASP A 347 11.64 10.59 -32.29
N VAL A 348 11.10 11.81 -32.33
CA VAL A 348 9.66 12.06 -32.23
C VAL A 348 9.10 12.49 -33.59
N THR A 349 8.01 11.87 -34.04
CA THR A 349 7.37 12.19 -35.33
C THR A 349 5.89 12.53 -35.20
N ALA A 350 5.40 13.39 -36.10
CA ALA A 350 3.98 13.63 -36.25
C ALA A 350 3.25 12.32 -36.59
N GLY A 351 2.17 12.03 -35.88
CA GLY A 351 1.39 10.80 -36.08
C GLY A 351 0.83 10.68 -37.51
N GLN A 352 0.65 11.81 -38.22
CA GLN A 352 0.04 11.92 -39.55
C GLN A 352 0.83 11.30 -40.72
N GLN A 353 2.14 11.03 -40.61
CA GLN A 353 2.92 10.57 -41.77
C GLN A 353 2.84 9.06 -42.06
N ASP A 354 2.12 8.27 -41.23
CA ASP A 354 2.05 6.81 -41.39
C ASP A 354 0.64 6.21 -41.11
N VAL A 355 -0.42 7.03 -41.18
CA VAL A 355 -1.82 6.64 -40.84
C VAL A 355 -2.56 6.06 -42.04
N SER A 356 -1.95 5.10 -42.74
CA SER A 356 -2.79 4.12 -43.43
C SER A 356 -3.42 3.22 -42.36
N ALA A 357 -4.71 2.86 -42.50
CA ALA A 357 -5.35 1.92 -41.57
C ALA A 357 -4.43 0.70 -41.35
N PRO A 358 -4.16 0.29 -40.09
CA PRO A 358 -3.22 -0.79 -39.83
C PRO A 358 -3.63 -2.06 -40.62
N GLN A 359 -2.69 -2.61 -41.40
CA GLN A 359 -2.90 -3.79 -42.24
C GLN A 359 -2.35 -5.05 -41.54
N GLY A 360 -3.04 -6.18 -41.66
CA GLY A 360 -2.58 -7.47 -41.13
C GLY A 360 -2.89 -7.68 -39.63
N ALA A 361 -1.97 -8.33 -38.90
CA ALA A 361 -2.13 -8.70 -37.48
C ALA A 361 -2.37 -7.50 -36.53
N ASP A 362 -2.08 -6.28 -36.99
CA ASP A 362 -2.27 -5.02 -36.27
C ASP A 362 -3.66 -4.38 -36.46
N ALA A 363 -4.50 -4.89 -37.36
CA ALA A 363 -5.80 -4.29 -37.63
C ALA A 363 -6.74 -4.34 -36.40
N PRO A 364 -7.55 -3.29 -36.13
CA PRO A 364 -8.61 -3.39 -35.14
C PRO A 364 -9.63 -4.44 -35.59
N GLN A 365 -9.65 -5.60 -34.93
CA GLN A 365 -10.56 -6.69 -35.25
C GLN A 365 -12.00 -6.27 -34.92
N GLY A 366 -12.69 -5.69 -35.91
CA GLY A 366 -14.02 -5.09 -35.78
C GLY A 366 -15.20 -6.07 -35.68
N ALA A 367 -14.97 -7.36 -35.40
CA ALA A 367 -16.04 -8.36 -35.35
C ALA A 367 -16.41 -8.84 -33.94
N ASP A 368 -15.47 -8.81 -32.98
CA ASP A 368 -15.75 -9.24 -31.59
C ASP A 368 -16.28 -8.11 -30.70
N ALA A 369 -15.91 -6.86 -30.98
CA ALA A 369 -16.40 -5.69 -30.24
C ALA A 369 -17.93 -5.51 -30.32
N ALA A 370 -18.57 -5.92 -31.42
CA ALA A 370 -20.02 -5.86 -31.57
C ALA A 370 -20.74 -6.99 -30.80
N ARG A 371 -20.08 -8.14 -30.60
CA ARG A 371 -20.60 -9.26 -29.80
C ARG A 371 -20.38 -9.05 -28.31
N GLU A 372 -19.25 -8.45 -27.91
CA GLU A 372 -18.97 -8.06 -26.52
C GLU A 372 -19.80 -6.85 -26.06
N ALA A 373 -19.98 -5.82 -26.90
CA ALA A 373 -20.85 -4.68 -26.57
C ALA A 373 -22.34 -5.08 -26.42
N ALA A 374 -22.76 -6.18 -27.05
CA ALA A 374 -24.09 -6.77 -26.85
C ALA A 374 -24.19 -7.59 -25.54
N ALA A 375 -23.07 -8.14 -25.05
CA ALA A 375 -23.00 -8.87 -23.79
C ALA A 375 -22.84 -7.93 -22.56
N GLU A 376 -22.12 -6.81 -22.72
CA GLU A 376 -21.87 -5.84 -21.63
C GLU A 376 -23.09 -5.03 -21.20
N ARG A 377 -24.10 -4.86 -22.08
CA ARG A 377 -25.40 -4.27 -21.69
C ARG A 377 -26.16 -5.07 -20.63
N ARG A 378 -25.68 -6.27 -20.26
CA ARG A 378 -26.30 -7.13 -19.23
C ARG A 378 -25.52 -7.25 -17.92
N SER A 379 -24.32 -6.67 -17.74
CA SER A 379 -23.62 -6.69 -16.43
C SER A 379 -22.44 -5.70 -16.33
N PRO A 380 -22.53 -4.62 -15.55
CA PRO A 380 -21.48 -3.59 -15.45
C PRO A 380 -20.32 -3.94 -14.49
N ARG A 381 -19.99 -5.22 -14.28
CA ARG A 381 -19.05 -5.67 -13.22
C ARG A 381 -17.90 -6.58 -13.65
N ARG A 382 -17.64 -6.77 -14.95
CA ARG A 382 -16.64 -7.76 -15.42
C ARG A 382 -15.56 -7.24 -16.37
N ALA A 383 -15.32 -5.94 -16.45
CA ALA A 383 -14.10 -5.44 -17.07
C ALA A 383 -12.98 -5.43 -16.02
N TRP A 384 -12.04 -6.37 -16.15
CA TRP A 384 -10.88 -6.61 -15.28
C TRP A 384 -11.10 -7.49 -14.03
N ALA A 385 -11.31 -8.78 -14.26
CA ALA A 385 -11.19 -9.84 -13.24
C ALA A 385 -10.15 -10.91 -13.66
N GLY A 386 -9.10 -10.52 -14.35
CA GLY A 386 -8.05 -11.41 -14.82
C GLY A 386 -6.67 -10.91 -14.40
N ALA A 387 -6.28 -11.18 -13.14
CA ALA A 387 -4.89 -11.25 -12.66
C ALA A 387 -4.78 -11.38 -11.12
N THR A 388 -5.79 -11.89 -10.42
CA THR A 388 -5.67 -12.18 -8.97
C THR A 388 -6.41 -13.47 -8.61
N ASP A 389 -5.95 -14.62 -9.11
CA ASP A 389 -5.97 -15.85 -8.33
C ASP A 389 -5.15 -16.95 -9.01
N ALA A 390 -3.90 -17.10 -8.56
CA ALA A 390 -3.08 -18.26 -8.87
C ALA A 390 -2.22 -18.60 -7.66
N SER A 391 -2.83 -18.84 -6.50
CA SER A 391 -2.29 -19.71 -5.44
C SER A 391 -3.26 -19.86 -4.27
N SER A 392 -4.30 -20.70 -4.41
CA SER A 392 -4.95 -21.34 -3.26
C SER A 392 -5.61 -22.64 -3.68
N THR A 393 -4.80 -23.69 -3.78
CA THR A 393 -5.29 -25.07 -3.75
C THR A 393 -5.62 -25.43 -2.30
N GLU A 394 -6.89 -25.32 -1.93
CA GLU A 394 -7.47 -26.07 -0.81
C GLU A 394 -8.64 -26.94 -1.31
N PRO A 395 -8.71 -28.23 -0.93
CA PRO A 395 -9.71 -29.14 -1.43
C PRO A 395 -11.05 -28.97 -0.71
N SER A 396 -12.12 -28.91 -1.50
CA SER A 396 -13.51 -28.91 -1.03
C SER A 396 -13.88 -30.23 -0.34
N PRO A 397 -14.60 -30.23 0.80
CA PRO A 397 -15.04 -31.46 1.46
C PRO A 397 -16.25 -32.07 0.74
N ARG A 398 -16.18 -33.37 0.46
CA ARG A 398 -17.29 -34.19 -0.06
C ARG A 398 -18.45 -34.26 0.95
N PRO A 399 -19.72 -34.26 0.50
CA PRO A 399 -20.84 -34.59 1.38
C PRO A 399 -20.92 -36.10 1.59
N LEU A 400 -20.96 -36.52 2.86
CA LEU A 400 -21.27 -37.90 3.24
C LEU A 400 -22.79 -38.09 3.20
N ALA A 401 -23.25 -38.95 2.29
CA ALA A 401 -24.57 -39.55 2.33
C ALA A 401 -24.52 -40.83 3.18
N GLY A 402 -25.52 -41.01 4.05
CA GLY A 402 -26.00 -42.33 4.47
C GLY A 402 -25.89 -42.64 5.97
N GLY A 403 -27.05 -42.77 6.63
CA GLY A 403 -27.15 -43.40 7.95
C GLY A 403 -28.54 -43.30 8.57
N ARG A 404 -29.43 -44.24 8.24
CA ARG A 404 -30.74 -44.48 8.89
C ARG A 404 -30.59 -45.11 10.29
N ARG A 405 -31.70 -45.04 11.05
CA ARG A 405 -32.19 -45.84 12.21
C ARG A 405 -32.08 -45.10 13.55
N ALA A 406 -33.20 -44.69 14.15
CA ALA A 406 -34.26 -45.46 14.85
C ALA A 406 -33.90 -45.72 16.31
N GLY A 407 -34.79 -45.28 17.21
CA GLY A 407 -34.66 -45.35 18.66
C GLY A 407 -35.34 -44.16 19.30
#